data_AF-A0A965JBR5-F1
#
_entry.id   AF-A0A965JBR5-F1
#
_cell.length_a   1.000
_cell.length_b   1.000
_cell.length_c   1.000
_cell.angle_alpha   90.00
_cell.angle_beta   90.00
_cell.angle_gamma   90.00
#
_symmetry.space_group_name_H-M   'P 1'
#
loop_
_entity.id
_entity.type
_entity.pdbx_description
1 polymer ?
#
loop_
_entity_poly.entity_id
_entity_poly.type
_entity_poly.pdbx_seq_one_letter_code
_entity_poly.pdbx_strand_id
1 'polypeptide(L)'
;MENKKRVITFKPRIMIFFVTGWDSGTLVIDTMTAGGRTDTPLRQKVLWMLVVGGIGIVLLLSGGLNSLQAGAIAAGLPLAAVVLAMMWGTFKALLVLHRTG
;
A
#
# COMPACT_ATOMS: atom_id res chain seq x y z
N MET A 1 17.40 -29.44 -14.23
CA MET A 1 16.54 -28.61 -15.11
C MET A 1 15.29 -28.05 -14.41
N GLU A 2 14.81 -28.66 -13.34
CA GLU A 2 13.62 -28.23 -12.59
C GLU A 2 13.75 -26.85 -11.91
N ASN A 3 14.90 -26.56 -11.30
CA ASN A 3 15.15 -25.26 -10.65
C ASN A 3 15.09 -24.09 -11.65
N LYS A 4 15.65 -24.28 -12.86
CA LYS A 4 15.60 -23.26 -13.93
C LYS A 4 14.16 -22.99 -14.38
N LYS A 5 13.31 -24.04 -14.47
CA LYS A 5 11.87 -23.89 -14.76
C LYS A 5 11.12 -23.16 -13.64
N ARG A 6 11.40 -23.45 -12.36
CA ARG A 6 10.79 -22.72 -11.23
C ARG A 6 11.14 -21.23 -11.27
N VAL A 7 12.40 -20.88 -11.53
CA VAL A 7 12.86 -19.49 -11.58
C VAL A 7 12.23 -18.72 -12.76
N ILE A 8 12.13 -19.33 -13.94
CA ILE A 8 11.53 -18.69 -15.12
C ILE A 8 10.04 -18.40 -14.89
N THR A 9 9.32 -19.29 -14.20
CA THR A 9 7.90 -19.13 -13.93
C THR A 9 7.62 -18.19 -12.75
N PHE A 10 8.53 -18.05 -11.78
CA PHE A 10 8.36 -17.18 -10.60
C PHE A 10 8.57 -15.69 -10.90
N LYS A 11 9.60 -15.36 -11.70
CA LYS A 11 9.95 -13.97 -12.04
C LYS A 11 8.77 -13.13 -12.57
N PRO A 12 7.96 -13.59 -13.53
CA PRO A 12 6.85 -12.78 -14.05
C PRO A 12 5.73 -12.57 -13.02
N ARG A 13 5.46 -13.55 -12.14
CA ARG A 13 4.45 -13.38 -11.08
C ARG A 13 4.83 -12.30 -10.09
N ILE A 14 6.09 -12.28 -9.65
CA ILE A 14 6.60 -11.23 -8.76
C ILE A 14 6.43 -9.87 -9.43
N MET A 15 6.83 -9.74 -10.69
CA MET A 15 6.74 -8.47 -11.41
C MET A 15 5.30 -7.96 -11.53
N ILE A 16 4.34 -8.84 -11.89
CA ILE A 16 2.93 -8.47 -11.99
C ILE A 16 2.36 -8.10 -10.61
N PHE A 17 2.67 -8.86 -9.55
CA PHE A 17 2.23 -8.54 -8.18
C PHE A 17 2.71 -7.16 -7.73
N PHE A 18 3.97 -6.83 -8.02
CA PHE A 18 4.52 -5.51 -7.70
C PHE A 18 3.82 -4.39 -8.49
N VAL A 19 3.62 -4.57 -9.80
CA VAL A 19 2.98 -3.55 -10.65
C VAL A 19 1.52 -3.32 -10.25
N THR A 20 0.73 -4.38 -10.07
CA THR A 20 -0.67 -4.27 -9.67
C THR A 20 -0.84 -3.74 -8.24
N GLY A 21 0.05 -4.16 -7.32
CA GLY A 21 0.05 -3.64 -5.95
C GLY A 21 0.38 -2.15 -5.90
N TRP A 22 1.34 -1.70 -6.72
CA TRP A 22 1.71 -0.29 -6.82
C TRP A 22 0.57 0.56 -7.41
N ASP A 23 -0.07 0.08 -8.47
CA ASP A 23 -1.21 0.76 -9.09
C ASP A 23 -2.36 0.99 -8.10
N SER A 24 -2.71 -0.05 -7.33
CA SER A 24 -3.72 0.02 -6.27
C SER A 24 -3.31 0.99 -5.14
N GLY A 25 -2.04 0.99 -4.74
CA GLY A 25 -1.54 1.88 -3.70
C GLY A 25 -1.58 3.36 -4.10
N THR A 26 -1.23 3.66 -5.36
CA THR A 26 -1.27 5.03 -5.88
C THR A 26 -2.69 5.55 -5.98
N LEU A 27 -3.65 4.70 -6.37
CA LEU A 27 -5.07 5.06 -6.39
C LEU A 27 -5.57 5.49 -5.01
N VAL A 28 -5.19 4.78 -3.95
CA VAL A 28 -5.59 5.13 -2.57
C VAL A 28 -5.02 6.50 -2.17
N ILE A 29 -3.72 6.73 -2.40
CA ILE A 29 -3.07 8.01 -2.07
C ILE A 29 -3.69 9.16 -2.86
N ASP A 30 -3.95 8.93 -4.14
CA ASP A 30 -4.52 9.92 -5.04
C ASP A 30 -5.96 10.30 -4.67
N THR A 31 -6.81 9.31 -4.37
CA THR A 31 -8.18 9.57 -3.88
C THR A 31 -8.20 10.27 -2.51
N MET A 32 -7.28 9.94 -1.60
CA MET A 32 -7.14 10.64 -0.32
C MET A 32 -6.72 12.10 -0.50
N THR A 33 -5.77 12.36 -1.40
CA THR A 33 -5.24 13.72 -1.65
C THR A 33 -6.19 14.60 -2.45
N ALA A 34 -7.13 14.00 -3.19
CA ALA A 34 -8.19 14.71 -3.91
C ALA A 34 -9.48 14.91 -3.11
N GLY A 35 -9.48 14.62 -1.80
CA GLY A 35 -10.64 14.78 -0.94
C GLY A 35 -11.75 13.76 -1.22
N GLY A 36 -11.39 12.56 -1.68
CA GLY A 36 -12.33 11.47 -1.99
C GLY A 36 -12.88 11.48 -3.42
N ARG A 37 -12.41 12.40 -4.27
CA ARG A 37 -12.76 12.40 -5.70
C ARG A 37 -11.98 11.33 -6.45
N THR A 38 -12.68 10.51 -7.21
CA THR A 38 -12.09 9.48 -8.08
C THR A 38 -11.66 10.03 -9.45
N ASP A 39 -12.21 11.20 -9.85
CA ASP A 39 -11.83 11.96 -11.04
C ASP A 39 -10.70 12.94 -10.71
N THR A 40 -9.50 12.38 -10.64
CA THR A 40 -8.25 13.09 -10.37
C THR A 40 -7.43 13.25 -11.63
N PRO A 41 -6.77 14.41 -11.83
CA PRO A 41 -5.94 14.64 -13.00
C PRO A 41 -4.79 13.62 -13.03
N LEU A 42 -4.54 13.02 -14.20
CA LEU A 42 -3.49 12.01 -14.41
C LEU A 42 -2.10 12.46 -13.90
N ARG A 43 -1.83 13.77 -13.93
CA ARG A 43 -0.59 14.37 -13.42
C ARG A 43 -0.38 14.14 -11.92
N GLN A 44 -1.44 14.18 -11.12
CA GLN A 44 -1.37 13.97 -9.67
C GLN A 44 -1.04 12.51 -9.34
N LYS A 45 -1.69 11.56 -10.04
CA LYS A 45 -1.39 10.12 -9.95
C LYS A 45 0.07 9.83 -10.25
N VAL A 46 0.57 10.32 -11.37
CA VAL A 46 1.96 10.09 -11.80
C VAL A 46 2.97 10.73 -10.83
N LEU A 47 2.68 11.91 -10.29
CA LEU A 47 3.52 12.56 -9.29
C LEU A 47 3.66 11.69 -8.02
N TRP A 48 2.54 11.19 -7.47
CA TRP A 48 2.59 10.31 -6.30
C TRP A 48 3.29 8.99 -6.59
N MET A 49 3.09 8.41 -7.79
CA MET A 49 3.80 7.22 -8.25
C MET A 49 5.33 7.43 -8.20
N LEU A 50 5.81 8.54 -8.76
CA LEU A 50 7.25 8.83 -8.84
C LEU A 50 7.84 9.16 -7.46
N VAL A 51 7.13 9.92 -6.64
CA VAL A 51 7.60 10.31 -5.30
C VAL A 51 7.76 9.08 -4.40
N VAL A 52 6.75 8.20 -4.33
CA VAL A 52 6.79 6.99 -3.50
C VAL A 52 7.90 6.04 -3.99
N GLY A 53 8.04 5.89 -5.31
CA GLY A 53 9.13 5.08 -5.87
C GLY A 53 10.52 5.65 -5.63
N GLY A 54 10.65 6.97 -5.75
CA GLY A 54 11.89 7.68 -5.45
C GLY A 54 12.32 7.49 -3.99
N ILE A 55 11.39 7.60 -3.04
CA ILE A 55 11.66 7.34 -1.61
C ILE A 55 12.15 5.91 -1.41
N GLY A 56 11.51 4.93 -2.06
CA GLY A 56 11.94 3.53 -2.01
C GLY A 56 13.37 3.32 -2.53
N ILE A 57 13.72 3.95 -3.66
CA ILE A 57 15.08 3.90 -4.22
C ILE A 57 16.09 4.52 -3.25
N VAL A 58 15.78 5.70 -2.68
CA VAL A 58 16.67 6.39 -1.74
C VAL A 58 16.90 5.55 -0.48
N LEU A 59 15.86 4.93 0.08
CA LEU A 59 15.98 4.05 1.25
C LEU A 59 16.80 2.79 0.96
N LEU A 60 16.62 2.20 -0.24
CA LEU A 60 17.42 1.07 -0.67
C LEU A 60 18.90 1.44 -0.83
N LEU A 61 19.20 2.63 -1.35
CA LEU A 61 20.58 3.10 -1.50
C LEU A 61 21.21 3.50 -0.16
N SER A 62 20.44 4.00 0.82
CA SER A 62 21.00 4.46 2.09
C SER A 62 21.42 3.34 3.04
N GLY A 63 20.68 2.22 3.05
CA GLY A 63 20.97 1.11 3.97
C GLY A 63 20.34 -0.21 3.58
N GLY A 64 20.00 -0.37 2.30
CA GLY A 64 19.52 -1.64 1.74
C GLY A 64 18.21 -2.12 2.33
N LEU A 65 18.08 -3.44 2.45
CA LEU A 65 16.86 -4.10 2.93
C LEU A 65 16.51 -3.73 4.38
N ASN A 66 17.51 -3.50 5.23
CA ASN A 66 17.28 -3.14 6.63
C ASN A 66 16.61 -1.77 6.77
N SER A 67 17.08 -0.78 6.00
CA SER A 67 16.45 0.55 5.97
C SER A 67 15.04 0.50 5.40
N LEU A 68 14.81 -0.31 4.36
CA LEU A 68 13.47 -0.49 3.78
C LEU A 68 12.51 -1.13 4.80
N GLN A 69 12.96 -2.14 5.54
CA GLN A 69 12.15 -2.80 6.56
C GLN A 69 11.83 -1.87 7.74
N ALA A 70 12.82 -1.11 8.21
CA ALA A 70 12.61 -0.12 9.27
C ALA A 70 11.60 0.96 8.84
N GLY A 71 11.71 1.45 7.60
CA GLY A 71 10.73 2.39 7.03
C GLY A 71 9.32 1.81 6.94
N ALA A 72 9.19 0.55 6.52
CA ALA A 72 7.90 -0.14 6.47
C ALA A 72 7.26 -0.30 7.85
N ILE A 73 8.05 -0.65 8.89
CA ILE A 73 7.56 -0.76 10.27
C ILE A 73 7.12 0.61 10.79
N ALA A 74 7.94 1.65 10.55
CA ALA A 74 7.63 3.01 10.98
C ALA A 74 6.33 3.54 10.34
N ALA A 75 6.09 3.26 9.06
CA ALA A 75 4.85 3.64 8.36
C ALA A 75 3.65 2.76 8.76
N GLY A 76 3.87 1.47 9.04
CA GLY A 76 2.81 0.52 9.38
C GLY A 76 2.24 0.70 10.78
N LEU A 77 3.06 1.10 11.75
CA LEU A 77 2.64 1.29 13.15
C LEU A 77 1.46 2.29 13.33
N PRO A 78 1.52 3.53 12.80
CA PRO A 78 0.40 4.46 12.93
C PRO A 78 -0.85 3.98 12.16
N LEU A 79 -0.67 3.34 11.00
CA LEU A 79 -1.78 2.77 10.23
C LEU A 79 -2.50 1.67 11.03
N ALA A 80 -1.74 0.80 11.71
CA ALA A 80 -2.31 -0.24 12.55
C ALA A 80 -3.18 0.33 13.68
N ALA A 81 -2.75 1.43 14.31
CA ALA A 81 -3.55 2.12 15.32
C ALA A 81 -4.89 2.64 14.76
N VAL A 82 -4.87 3.22 13.55
CA VAL A 82 -6.09 3.68 12.86
C VAL A 82 -7.02 2.50 12.55
N VAL A 83 -6.49 1.40 12.02
CA VAL A 83 -7.28 0.20 11.70
C VAL A 83 -7.93 -0.39 12.96
N LEU A 84 -7.21 -0.44 14.08
CA LEU A 84 -7.78 -0.88 15.36
C LEU A 84 -8.93 0.03 15.82
N ALA A 85 -8.79 1.35 15.67
CA ALA A 85 -9.87 2.28 15.97
C ALA A 85 -11.09 2.08 15.04
N MET A 86 -10.87 1.81 13.75
CA MET A 86 -11.94 1.50 12.79
C MET A 86 -12.65 0.18 13.11
N MET A 87 -11.91 -0.85 13.53
CA MET A 87 -12.48 -2.13 13.97
C MET A 87 -13.39 -1.93 15.19
N TRP A 88 -12.94 -1.14 16.17
CA TRP A 88 -13.74 -0.80 17.34
C TRP A 88 -15.02 -0.03 16.97
N GLY A 89 -14.90 0.96 16.08
CA GLY A 89 -16.04 1.73 15.57
C GLY A 89 -17.06 0.84 14.86
N THR A 90 -16.60 -0.05 13.98
CA THR A 90 -17.46 -1.00 13.27
C THR A 90 -18.16 -1.97 14.23
N PHE A 91 -17.44 -2.51 15.22
CA PHE A 91 -18.02 -3.41 16.22
C PHE A 91 -19.12 -2.72 17.04
N LYS A 92 -18.89 -1.47 17.47
CA LYS A 92 -19.89 -0.67 18.17
C LYS A 92 -21.10 -0.37 17.29
N ALA A 93 -20.88 0.01 16.03
CA ALA A 93 -21.94 0.28 15.07
C ALA A 93 -22.81 -0.97 14.83
N LEU A 94 -22.20 -2.15 14.70
CA LEU A 94 -22.90 -3.41 14.53
C LEU A 94 -23.72 -3.79 15.77
N LEU A 95 -23.17 -3.60 16.97
CA LEU A 95 -23.88 -3.85 18.23
C LEU A 95 -25.05 -2.89 18.45
N VAL A 96 -24.92 -1.63 18.03
CA VAL A 96 -26.03 -0.66 18.04
C VAL A 96 -27.10 -1.13 17.07
N LEU A 97 -26.72 -1.51 15.84
CA LEU A 97 -27.68 -1.98 14.84
C LEU A 97 -28.48 -3.20 15.31
N HIS A 98 -27.85 -4.19 15.95
CA HIS A 98 -28.54 -5.36 16.51
C HIS A 98 -29.52 -4.97 17.65
N ARG A 99 -29.23 -3.95 18.45
CA ARG A 99 -30.15 -3.51 19.53
C ARG A 99 -31.33 -2.67 19.02
N THR A 100 -31.30 -2.22 17.77
CA THR A 100 -32.31 -1.31 17.18
C THR A 100 -33.30 -2.04 16.26
N GLY A 101 -33.27 -3.38 16.22
CA GLY A 101 -34.19 -4.24 15.46
C GLY A 101 -35.04 -5.13 16.37
#